data_AF-A0A662ZDE7-F1
#
_entry.id   AF-A0A662ZDE7-F1
#
_cell.length_a   1.000
_cell.length_b   1.000
_cell.length_c   1.000
_cell.angle_alpha   90.00
_cell.angle_beta   90.00
_cell.angle_gamma   90.00
#
_symmetry.space_group_name_H-M   'P 1'
#
loop_
_entity.id
_entity.type
_entity.pdbx_description
1 polymer ?
#
loop_
_entity_poly.entity_id
_entity_poly.type
_entity_poly.pdbx_seq_one_letter_code
_entity_poly.pdbx_strand_id
1 'polypeptide(L)'
;MANKTDKISTSPIQLLNENIFLNTIQIMRIFGITRATFNKWKKSKGFPEELYLTKRPLWKRDEILSWADSFNKSNPLWKLTETN
;
A
#
# COMPACT_ATOMS: atom_id res chain seq x y z
N MET A 1 10.40 -26.71 -21.74
CA MET A 1 9.51 -25.94 -20.84
C MET A 1 10.38 -25.06 -19.96
N ALA A 2 10.56 -23.79 -20.31
CA ALA A 2 11.32 -22.85 -19.50
C ALA A 2 10.34 -22.08 -18.59
N ASN A 3 10.44 -22.30 -17.29
CA ASN A 3 9.76 -21.47 -16.29
C ASN A 3 10.34 -20.06 -16.39
N LYS A 4 9.64 -19.15 -17.07
CA LYS A 4 9.87 -17.70 -16.94
C LYS A 4 9.50 -17.33 -15.51
N THR A 5 10.49 -17.40 -14.62
CA THR A 5 10.45 -16.63 -13.39
C THR A 5 10.55 -15.18 -13.85
N ASP A 6 9.43 -14.47 -13.90
CA ASP A 6 9.45 -13.02 -14.06
C ASP A 6 10.24 -12.45 -12.88
N LYS A 7 11.54 -12.19 -13.11
CA LYS A 7 12.38 -11.40 -12.22
C LYS A 7 11.84 -9.97 -12.29
N ILE A 8 10.77 -9.70 -11.56
CA ILE A 8 10.36 -8.33 -11.26
C ILE A 8 11.28 -7.85 -10.16
N SER A 9 12.49 -7.43 -10.55
CA SER A 9 13.50 -6.81 -9.69
C SER A 9 13.23 -5.31 -9.47
N THR A 10 12.01 -4.85 -9.76
CA THR A 10 11.63 -3.44 -9.64
C THR A 10 11.68 -3.03 -8.19
N SER A 11 12.54 -2.06 -7.89
CA SER A 11 12.70 -1.53 -6.54
C SER A 11 11.43 -0.78 -6.08
N PRO A 12 11.14 -0.73 -4.78
CA PRO A 12 10.03 0.07 -4.24
C PRO A 12 10.06 1.54 -4.70
N ILE A 13 11.25 2.11 -4.83
CA ILE A 13 11.46 3.50 -5.27
C ILE A 13 11.02 3.68 -6.73
N GLN A 14 11.34 2.73 -7.61
CA GLN A 14 10.86 2.75 -9.01
C GLN A 14 9.33 2.64 -9.08
N LEU A 15 8.72 1.78 -8.24
CA LEU A 15 7.25 1.67 -8.17
C LEU A 15 6.58 2.99 -7.78
N LEU A 16 7.20 3.78 -6.88
CA LEU A 16 6.68 5.08 -6.45
C LEU A 16 6.85 6.19 -7.49
N ASN A 17 7.95 6.19 -8.24
CA ASN A 17 8.24 7.27 -9.19
C ASN A 17 7.49 7.10 -10.52
N GLU A 18 7.14 5.87 -10.90
CA GLU A 18 6.54 5.57 -12.20
C GLU A 18 5.00 5.46 -12.17
N ASN A 19 4.39 5.29 -10.99
CA ASN A 19 2.96 4.98 -10.89
C ASN A 19 2.17 6.07 -10.15
N ILE A 20 1.21 6.68 -10.87
CA ILE A 20 0.20 7.57 -10.30
C ILE A 20 -0.78 6.78 -9.40
N PHE A 21 -1.07 5.53 -9.78
CA PHE A 21 -1.97 4.64 -9.06
C PHE A 21 -1.24 3.42 -8.52
N LEU A 22 -1.51 3.09 -7.27
CA LEU A 22 -0.98 1.91 -6.59
C LEU A 22 -2.06 0.85 -6.44
N ASN A 23 -1.74 -0.40 -6.74
CA ASN A 23 -2.55 -1.54 -6.38
C ASN A 23 -2.13 -2.12 -5.02
N THR A 24 -2.93 -3.03 -4.47
CA THR A 24 -2.67 -3.67 -3.17
C THR A 24 -1.27 -4.29 -3.06
N ILE A 25 -0.77 -4.94 -4.12
CA ILE A 25 0.55 -5.60 -4.10
C ILE A 25 1.66 -4.55 -4.03
N GLN A 26 1.54 -3.46 -4.78
CA GLN A 26 2.50 -2.36 -4.75
C GLN A 26 2.55 -1.70 -3.37
N ILE A 27 1.39 -1.41 -2.76
CA ILE A 27 1.32 -0.84 -1.40
C ILE A 27 2.01 -1.78 -0.40
N MET A 28 1.70 -3.08 -0.44
CA MET A 28 2.34 -4.06 0.44
C MET A 28 3.87 -4.09 0.27
N ARG A 29 4.38 -4.00 -0.96
CA ARG A 29 5.81 -3.99 -1.26
C ARG A 29 6.49 -2.69 -0.80
N ILE A 30 5.84 -1.54 -1.00
CA ILE A 30 6.39 -0.22 -0.61
C ILE A 30 6.61 -0.16 0.90
N PHE A 31 5.64 -0.60 1.69
CA PHE A 31 5.71 -0.55 3.15
C PHE A 31 6.29 -1.80 3.80
N GLY A 32 6.61 -2.84 3.02
CA GLY A 32 7.15 -4.10 3.55
C GLY A 32 6.18 -4.85 4.46
N ILE A 33 4.88 -4.83 4.16
CA ILE A 33 3.82 -5.37 5.03
C ILE A 33 3.12 -6.59 4.43
N THR A 34 2.49 -7.38 5.31
CA THR A 34 1.68 -8.54 4.92
C THR A 34 0.28 -8.14 4.45
N ARG A 35 -0.42 -9.06 3.78
CA ARG A 35 -1.82 -8.85 3.38
C ARG A 35 -2.75 -8.68 4.59
N ALA A 36 -2.48 -9.39 5.69
CA ALA A 36 -3.25 -9.26 6.92
C ALA A 36 -3.11 -7.84 7.50
N THR A 37 -1.89 -7.31 7.55
CA THR A 37 -1.61 -5.94 7.96
C THR A 37 -2.31 -4.92 7.06
N PHE A 38 -2.21 -5.09 5.74
CA PHE A 38 -2.90 -4.22 4.79
C PHE A 38 -4.42 -4.22 4.99
N ASN A 39 -5.03 -5.39 5.20
CA ASN A 39 -6.47 -5.48 5.45
C ASN A 39 -6.88 -4.77 6.76
N LYS A 40 -6.01 -4.74 7.79
CA LYS A 40 -6.24 -3.94 8.99
C LYS A 40 -6.15 -2.45 8.69
N TRP A 41 -5.15 -2.03 7.90
CA TRP A 41 -4.98 -0.63 7.49
C TRP A 41 -6.20 -0.13 6.70
N LYS A 42 -6.70 -0.93 5.75
CA LYS A 42 -7.90 -0.61 4.99
C LYS A 42 -9.15 -0.37 5.85
N LYS A 43 -9.22 -1.00 7.03
CA LYS A 43 -10.32 -0.82 8.00
C LYS A 43 -10.07 0.34 8.98
N SER A 44 -8.85 0.87 9.02
CA SER A 44 -8.50 1.95 9.94
C SER A 44 -9.14 3.27 9.50
N LYS A 45 -9.52 4.10 10.47
CA LYS A 45 -10.11 5.41 10.19
C LYS A 45 -9.09 6.27 9.46
N GLY A 46 -9.49 6.84 8.32
CA GLY A 46 -8.67 7.75 7.52
C GLY A 46 -7.77 7.08 6.49
N PHE A 47 -7.83 5.75 6.32
CA PHE A 47 -7.17 5.11 5.18
C PHE A 47 -7.77 5.62 3.86
N PRO A 48 -6.96 5.88 2.81
CA PRO A 48 -7.45 6.44 1.55
C PRO A 48 -8.50 5.58 0.85
N GLU A 49 -9.45 6.25 0.20
CA GLU A 49 -10.54 5.61 -0.52
C GLU A 49 -10.04 4.88 -1.76
N GLU A 50 -10.65 3.73 -2.06
CA GLU A 50 -10.29 2.93 -3.22
C GLU A 50 -11.04 3.37 -4.48
N LEU A 51 -10.31 3.45 -5.59
CA LEU A 51 -10.83 3.74 -6.91
C LEU A 51 -11.05 2.45 -7.69
N TYR A 52 -12.20 2.34 -8.32
CA TYR A 52 -12.59 1.21 -9.18
C TYR A 52 -12.51 1.61 -10.66
N LEU A 53 -11.33 2.04 -11.12
CA LEU A 53 -11.05 2.26 -12.55
C LEU A 53 -10.88 0.93 -13.33
N THR A 54 -10.68 -0.16 -12.60
CA THR A 54 -10.62 -1.53 -13.12
C THR A 54 -11.39 -2.47 -12.20
N LYS A 55 -11.46 -3.77 -12.52
CA LYS A 55 -12.04 -4.79 -11.63
C LYS A 55 -11.30 -4.92 -10.29
N ARG A 56 -10.09 -4.39 -10.17
CA ARG A 56 -9.30 -4.41 -8.94
C ARG A 56 -9.21 -3.00 -8.35
N PRO A 57 -9.24 -2.86 -7.02
CA PRO A 57 -9.14 -1.56 -6.39
C PRO A 57 -7.74 -0.97 -6.59
N LEU A 58 -7.71 0.35 -6.80
CA LEU A 58 -6.52 1.17 -6.96
C LEU A 58 -6.59 2.35 -5.99
N TRP A 59 -5.43 2.90 -5.64
CA TRP A 59 -5.32 4.08 -4.80
C TRP A 59 -4.41 5.10 -5.45
N LYS A 60 -4.67 6.39 -5.24
CA LYS A 60 -3.69 7.40 -5.65
C LYS A 60 -2.46 7.30 -4.76
N ARG A 61 -1.29 7.32 -5.39
CA ARG A 61 0.00 7.27 -4.69
C ARG A 61 0.10 8.35 -3.61
N ASP A 62 -0.24 9.59 -3.97
CA ASP A 62 -0.03 10.75 -3.08
C ASP A 62 -0.95 10.71 -1.86
N GLU A 63 -2.17 10.19 -2.00
CA GLU A 63 -3.09 10.01 -0.87
C GLU A 63 -2.58 8.94 0.10
N ILE A 64 -2.02 7.84 -0.42
CA ILE A 64 -1.39 6.78 0.40
C ILE A 64 -0.15 7.29 1.14
N LEU A 65 0.70 8.07 0.47
CA LEU A 65 1.89 8.65 1.11
C LEU A 65 1.51 9.70 2.15
N SER A 66 0.60 10.61 1.83
CA SER A 66 0.12 11.63 2.78
C SER A 66 -0.53 11.01 4.02
N TRP A 67 -1.28 9.92 3.83
CA TRP A 67 -1.81 9.13 4.94
C TRP A 67 -0.69 8.52 5.78
N ALA A 68 0.32 7.90 5.15
CA ALA A 68 1.45 7.31 5.87
C ALA A 68 2.25 8.36 6.67
N ASP A 69 2.48 9.54 6.09
CA ASP A 69 3.20 10.65 6.71
C ASP A 69 2.47 11.24 7.93
N SER A 70 1.17 11.01 8.06
CA SER A 70 0.40 11.43 9.25
C SER A 70 0.76 10.63 10.52
N PHE A 71 1.47 9.51 10.39
CA PHE A 71 1.92 8.69 11.50
C PHE A 71 3.37 8.98 11.87
N ASN A 72 3.63 9.06 13.17
CA ASN A 72 4.95 9.32 13.71
C ASN A 72 5.16 8.59 15.04
N LYS A 73 6.29 8.82 15.70
CA LYS A 73 6.61 8.18 16.99
C LYS A 73 5.54 8.42 18.07
N SER A 74 4.89 9.58 18.05
CA SER A 74 3.85 9.97 19.02
C SER A 74 2.47 9.42 18.66
N ASN A 75 2.19 9.22 17.36
CA ASN A 75 0.97 8.60 16.85
C ASN A 75 1.31 7.45 15.87
N PRO A 76 1.74 6.29 16.37
CA PRO A 76 2.16 5.21 15.50
C PRO A 76 0.96 4.41 14.97
N LEU A 77 1.05 4.05 13.69
CA LEU A 77 -0.01 3.37 12.94
C LEU A 77 -0.50 2.05 13.57
N TRP A 78 0.37 1.31 14.26
CA TRP A 78 -0.01 0.04 14.90
C TRP A 78 -1.11 0.21 15.96
N LYS A 79 -1.14 1.35 16.68
CA LYS A 79 -2.17 1.63 17.71
C LYS A 79 -3.58 1.69 17.13
N LEU A 80 -3.74 2.18 15.89
CA LEU A 80 -5.03 2.24 15.20
C LEU A 80 -5.52 0.87 14.72
N THR A 81 -4.61 -0.10 14.62
CA THR A 81 -4.89 -1.44 14.10
C THR A 81 -5.10 -2.50 15.18
N GLU A 82 -4.85 -2.13 16.45
CA GLU A 82 -5.07 -2.97 17.64
C GLU A 82 -6.41 -2.70 18.34
N THR A 83 -7.06 -1.57 18.04
CA THR A 83 -8.30 -1.12 18.72
C THR A 83 -9.60 -1.71 18.13
N ASN A 84 -9.52 -2.74 17.27
CA ASN A 84 -10.66 -3.41 16.64
C ASN A 84 -10.67 -4.91 16.86
#